data_AF-A0A1A8QCG7-F1
#
_entry.id   AF-A0A1A8QCG7-F1
#
_cell.length_a   1.000
_cell.length_b   1.000
_cell.length_c   1.000
_cell.angle_alpha   90.00
_cell.angle_beta   90.00
_cell.angle_gamma   90.00
#
_symmetry.space_group_name_H-M   'P 1'
#
loop_
_entity.id
_entity.type
_entity.pdbx_description
1 polymer ?
#
loop_
_entity_poly.entity_id
_entity_poly.type
_entity_poly.pdbx_seq_one_letter_code
_entity_poly.pdbx_strand_id
1 'polypeptide(L)'
;PKCADECPAGFYGADCQQRCLCQNGATCNKTDGKCLCESGWTGTACELECAAGRFGVDCQQMCDCENGGQCNIKTGRCRCTSGWTGDRCEE
;
A
#
# COMPACT_ATOMS: atom_id res chain seq x y z
N PRO A 1 26.57 -21.68 16.93
CA PRO A 1 26.02 -20.32 16.78
C PRO A 1 24.74 -20.35 15.93
N LYS A 2 23.56 -20.30 16.56
CA LYS A 2 22.29 -20.24 15.82
C LYS A 2 22.06 -18.78 15.40
N CYS A 3 21.92 -18.58 14.09
CA CYS A 3 21.59 -17.29 13.51
C CYS A 3 20.17 -16.90 13.93
N ALA A 4 20.03 -15.68 14.46
CA ALA A 4 18.82 -14.86 14.53
C ALA A 4 17.48 -15.61 14.37
N ASP A 5 16.90 -16.06 15.48
CA ASP A 5 15.48 -16.39 15.50
C ASP A 5 14.72 -15.07 15.25
N GLU A 6 14.25 -14.89 14.01
CA GLU A 6 13.43 -13.75 13.62
C GLU A 6 12.26 -13.58 14.59
N CYS A 7 11.91 -12.33 14.92
CA CYS A 7 10.80 -12.08 15.84
C CYS A 7 9.49 -12.76 15.40
N PRO A 8 8.67 -13.21 16.39
CA PRO A 8 7.35 -13.74 16.10
C PRO A 8 6.50 -12.71 15.37
N ALA A 9 5.51 -13.18 14.60
CA ALA A 9 4.62 -12.31 13.86
C ALA A 9 3.97 -11.25 14.77
N GLY A 10 4.04 -9.98 14.36
CA GLY A 10 3.55 -8.85 15.13
C GLY A 10 4.56 -8.21 16.09
N PHE A 11 5.80 -8.68 16.14
CA PHE A 11 6.86 -8.12 17.00
C PHE A 11 8.14 -7.79 16.23
N TYR A 12 8.91 -6.84 16.76
CA TYR A 12 10.20 -6.42 16.21
C TYR A 12 11.17 -5.94 17.31
N GLY A 13 12.41 -5.65 16.89
CA GLY A 13 13.45 -5.06 17.73
C GLY A 13 14.28 -6.08 18.51
N ALA A 14 15.19 -5.58 19.35
CA ALA A 14 15.98 -6.43 20.23
C ALA A 14 15.06 -7.21 21.18
N ASP A 15 15.28 -8.52 21.27
CA ASP A 15 14.49 -9.45 22.08
C ASP A 15 12.97 -9.45 21.78
N CYS A 16 12.55 -8.91 20.63
CA CYS A 16 11.17 -8.91 20.15
C CYS A 16 10.15 -8.27 21.11
N GLN A 17 10.58 -7.25 21.86
CA GLN A 17 9.72 -6.58 22.85
C GLN A 17 8.82 -5.50 22.25
N GLN A 18 9.07 -5.06 21.02
CA GLN A 18 8.30 -4.00 20.38
C GLN A 18 7.20 -4.61 19.50
N ARG A 19 6.01 -4.00 19.50
CA ARG A 19 4.87 -4.46 18.70
C ARG A 19 4.78 -3.73 17.38
N CYS A 20 4.60 -4.48 16.30
CA CYS A 20 4.29 -3.94 14.99
C CYS A 20 2.91 -3.26 15.00
N LEU A 21 2.85 -2.05 14.45
CA LEU A 21 1.62 -1.25 14.37
C LEU A 21 1.02 -1.24 12.96
N CYS A 22 1.64 -1.95 12.02
CA CYS A 22 1.23 -2.00 10.62
C CYS A 22 -0.22 -2.47 10.45
N GLN A 23 -0.98 -1.76 9.64
CA GLN A 23 -2.39 -2.00 9.36
C GLN A 23 -2.59 -2.48 7.92
N ASN A 24 -3.84 -2.80 7.57
CA ASN A 24 -4.27 -3.04 6.19
C ASN A 24 -3.48 -4.11 5.42
N GLY A 25 -2.98 -5.13 6.14
CA GLY A 25 -2.23 -6.24 5.55
C GLY A 25 -0.74 -5.96 5.32
N ALA A 26 -0.25 -4.80 5.74
CA ALA A 26 1.15 -4.43 5.61
C ALA A 26 2.11 -5.38 6.35
N THR A 27 3.29 -5.55 5.77
CA THR A 27 4.34 -6.39 6.35
C THR A 27 5.24 -5.56 7.27
N CYS A 28 5.47 -6.04 8.49
CA CYS A 28 6.34 -5.38 9.45
C CYS A 28 7.77 -5.91 9.35
N ASN A 29 8.74 -5.01 9.28
CA ASN A 29 10.15 -5.35 9.40
C ASN A 29 10.47 -5.76 10.84
N LYS A 30 10.95 -6.98 11.03
CA LYS A 30 11.22 -7.56 12.35
C LYS A 30 12.42 -6.94 13.07
N THR A 31 13.25 -6.16 12.37
CA THR A 31 14.43 -5.49 12.95
C THR A 31 14.08 -4.09 13.44
N ASP A 32 13.49 -3.25 12.58
CA ASP A 32 13.27 -1.82 12.87
C ASP A 32 11.79 -1.42 12.99
N GLY A 33 10.85 -2.35 12.77
CA GLY A 33 9.42 -2.13 12.94
C GLY A 33 8.76 -1.34 11.81
N LYS A 34 9.49 -0.99 10.75
CA LYS A 34 8.91 -0.29 9.60
C LYS A 34 7.89 -1.14 8.88
N CYS A 35 6.85 -0.49 8.40
CA CYS A 35 5.81 -1.14 7.63
C CYS A 35 6.10 -1.02 6.14
N LEU A 36 6.02 -2.14 5.44
CA LEU A 36 5.90 -2.18 3.99
C LEU A 36 4.40 -2.26 3.67
N CYS A 37 3.88 -1.17 3.10
CA CYS A 37 2.45 -1.06 2.83
C CYS A 37 2.00 -1.93 1.66
N GLU A 38 0.79 -2.47 1.78
CA GLU A 38 0.11 -3.09 0.66
C GLU A 38 -0.33 -2.02 -0.35
N SER A 39 -0.56 -2.46 -1.59
CA SER A 39 -1.00 -1.54 -2.64
C SER A 39 -2.33 -0.87 -2.27
N GLY A 40 -2.39 0.45 -2.41
CA GLY A 40 -3.53 1.28 -2.02
C GLY A 40 -3.41 1.93 -0.64
N TRP A 41 -2.33 1.68 0.10
CA TRP A 41 -2.10 2.24 1.43
C TRP A 41 -0.75 2.95 1.54
N THR A 42 -0.70 3.90 2.48
CA THR A 42 0.48 4.68 2.83
C THR A 42 0.38 5.14 4.30
N GLY A 43 1.34 5.95 4.76
CA GLY A 43 1.50 6.33 6.16
C GLY A 43 2.51 5.45 6.88
N THR A 44 2.89 5.84 8.10
CA THR A 44 3.96 5.13 8.85
C THR A 44 3.52 3.73 9.27
N ALA A 45 2.22 3.55 9.51
CA ALA A 45 1.60 2.28 9.88
C ALA A 45 0.70 1.73 8.75
N CYS A 46 0.81 2.26 7.52
CA CYS A 46 -0.06 1.90 6.39
C CYS A 46 -1.56 2.10 6.67
N GLU A 47 -1.87 3.09 7.51
CA GLU A 47 -3.20 3.41 8.01
C GLU A 47 -4.00 4.33 7.06
N LEU A 48 -3.33 4.97 6.11
CA LEU A 48 -3.92 5.94 5.20
C LEU A 48 -4.17 5.30 3.83
N GLU A 49 -5.39 5.42 3.32
CA GLU A 49 -5.72 5.05 1.94
C GLU A 49 -5.06 6.04 0.96
N CYS A 50 -4.72 5.59 -0.24
CA CYS A 50 -4.20 6.50 -1.26
C CYS A 50 -5.16 7.65 -1.56
N ALA A 51 -4.60 8.86 -1.62
CA ALA A 51 -5.34 10.02 -2.10
C ALA A 51 -5.82 9.80 -3.55
N ALA A 52 -6.95 10.42 -3.89
CA ALA A 52 -7.49 10.36 -5.23
C ALA A 52 -6.44 10.72 -6.29
N GLY A 53 -6.35 9.90 -7.34
CA GLY A 53 -5.35 10.05 -8.40
C GLY A 53 -4.00 9.40 -8.13
N ARG A 54 -3.84 8.65 -7.03
CA ARG A 54 -2.65 7.85 -6.74
C ARG A 54 -2.98 6.38 -6.51
N PHE A 55 -2.02 5.51 -6.75
CA PHE A 55 -2.18 4.08 -6.54
C PHE A 55 -0.86 3.35 -6.24
N GLY A 56 -0.98 2.06 -5.93
CA GLY A 56 0.16 1.16 -5.71
C GLY A 56 0.71 1.22 -4.29
N VAL A 57 1.87 0.58 -4.08
CA VAL A 57 2.58 0.59 -2.79
C VAL A 57 2.99 2.02 -2.45
N ASP A 58 2.70 2.45 -1.22
CA ASP A 58 2.96 3.79 -0.71
C ASP A 58 2.40 4.92 -1.59
N CYS A 59 1.40 4.62 -2.43
CA CYS A 59 0.75 5.57 -3.32
C CYS A 59 1.72 6.35 -4.23
N GLN A 60 2.83 5.71 -4.59
CA GLN A 60 3.90 6.36 -5.36
C GLN A 60 3.58 6.51 -6.84
N GLN A 61 2.57 5.79 -7.35
CA GLN A 61 2.16 5.86 -8.76
C GLN A 61 1.00 6.84 -8.94
N MET A 62 0.97 7.51 -10.09
CA MET A 62 -0.10 8.44 -10.46
C MET A 62 -1.06 7.80 -11.45
N CYS A 63 -2.35 7.98 -11.23
CA CYS A 63 -3.39 7.52 -12.14
C CYS A 63 -3.39 8.38 -13.42
N ASP A 64 -3.66 7.74 -14.54
CA ASP A 64 -3.69 8.36 -15.87
C ASP A 64 -5.08 8.26 -16.51
N CYS A 65 -6.14 8.29 -15.68
CA CYS A 65 -7.52 8.22 -16.16
C CYS A 65 -7.96 9.57 -16.73
N GLU A 66 -8.48 9.56 -17.95
CA GLU A 66 -9.04 10.70 -18.65
C GLU A 66 -10.56 10.79 -18.44
N ASN A 67 -11.17 11.89 -18.86
CA ASN A 67 -12.63 12.09 -18.91
C ASN A 67 -13.40 11.79 -17.61
N GLY A 68 -12.77 12.04 -16.47
CA GLY A 68 -13.36 11.82 -15.14
C GLY A 68 -13.42 10.34 -14.74
N GLY A 69 -12.65 9.47 -15.39
CA GLY A 69 -12.50 8.07 -15.01
C GLY A 69 -12.02 7.91 -13.57
N GLN A 70 -12.59 6.95 -12.85
CA GLN A 70 -12.24 6.66 -11.47
C GLN A 70 -11.12 5.63 -11.41
N CYS A 71 -10.01 5.99 -10.77
CA CYS A 71 -8.86 5.12 -10.64
C CYS A 71 -8.99 4.18 -9.44
N ASN A 72 -8.64 2.91 -9.63
CA ASN A 72 -8.47 1.98 -8.52
C ASN A 72 -7.16 2.24 -7.78
N ILE A 73 -7.23 2.55 -6.49
CA ILE A 73 -6.06 2.85 -5.65
C ILE A 73 -5.05 1.71 -5.50
N LYS A 74 -5.44 0.46 -5.76
CA LYS A 74 -4.54 -0.69 -5.66
C LYS A 74 -3.83 -0.96 -6.97
N THR A 75 -4.59 -0.94 -8.07
CA THR A 75 -4.11 -1.42 -9.38
C THR A 75 -3.84 -0.31 -10.39
N GLY A 76 -4.34 0.90 -10.18
CA GLY A 76 -4.26 2.00 -11.14
C GLY A 76 -5.28 1.93 -12.27
N ARG A 77 -6.08 0.85 -12.35
CA ARG A 77 -7.04 0.64 -13.44
C ARG A 77 -8.15 1.69 -13.40
N CYS A 78 -8.49 2.23 -14.57
CA CYS A 78 -9.57 3.20 -14.72
C CYS A 78 -10.93 2.51 -14.87
N ARG A 79 -11.92 3.10 -14.20
CA ARG A 79 -13.33 2.81 -14.41
C ARG A 79 -13.97 4.02 -15.09
N CYS A 80 -14.41 3.82 -16.31
CA CYS A 80 -14.92 4.91 -17.14
C CYS A 80 -16.33 5.34 -16.76
N THR A 81 -16.58 6.63 -16.94
CA THR A 81 -17.89 7.25 -16.85
C THR A 81 -18.73 6.90 -18.09
N SER A 82 -20.04 7.15 -18.05
CA SER A 82 -20.93 6.78 -19.15
C SER A 82 -20.56 7.49 -20.45
N GLY A 83 -20.35 6.70 -21.51
CA GLY A 83 -19.98 7.20 -22.83
C GLY A 83 -18.48 7.20 -23.12
N TRP A 84 -17.64 6.80 -22.16
CA TRP A 84 -16.19 6.65 -22.34
C TRP A 84 -15.74 5.20 -22.20
N THR A 85 -14.69 4.84 -22.93
CA THR A 85 -14.11 3.51 -23.08
C THR A 85 -12.59 3.61 -23.25
N GLY A 86 -11.90 2.47 -23.37
CA GLY A 86 -10.44 2.39 -23.35
C GLY A 86 -9.87 2.14 -21.95
N ASP A 87 -8.57 1.85 -21.87
CA ASP A 87 -7.90 1.52 -20.60
C ASP A 87 -7.73 2.76 -19.70
N ARG A 88 -7.69 3.95 -20.30
CA ARG A 88 -7.60 5.24 -19.60
C ARG A 88 -8.89 6.06 -19.73
N CYS A 89 -9.93 5.54 -20.36
CA CYS A 89 -11.18 6.26 -20.62
C CYS A 89 -11.04 7.40 -21.64
N GLU A 90 -10.14 7.23 -22.61
CA GLU A 90 -9.81 8.21 -23.64
C GLU A 90 -10.71 8.16 -24.90
N GLU A 91 -11.53 7.11 -25.05
CA GLU A 91 -12.36 6.84 -26.25
C GLU A 91 -13.86 7.00 -26.03
#